data_AF-A0A354DHQ9-F1
#
_entry.id   AF-A0A354DHQ9-F1
#
_cell.length_a   1.000
_cell.length_b   1.000
_cell.length_c   1.000
_cell.angle_alpha   90.00
_cell.angle_beta   90.00
_cell.angle_gamma   90.00
#
_symmetry.space_group_name_H-M   'P 1'
#
loop_
_entity.id
_entity.type
_entity.pdbx_description
1 polymer ?
#
loop_
_entity_poly.entity_id
_entity_poly.type
_entity_poly.pdbx_seq_one_letter_code
_entity_poly.pdbx_strand_id
1 'polypeptide(L)' 'DTGEPDFVPLSKRKMEDGRIALFFLPMEKEFQQIQQVLENVPILDSAIRLPSESNKGGRNK' A
#
# COMPACT_ATOMS: atom_id res chain seq x y z
N ASP A 1 -30.72 5.13 -8.39
CA ASP A 1 -30.11 3.87 -7.94
C ASP A 1 -29.32 3.22 -9.06
N THR A 2 -28.04 3.60 -9.20
CA THR A 2 -27.15 3.20 -10.30
C THR A 2 -26.39 1.90 -10.06
N GLY A 3 -26.57 1.21 -8.92
CA GLY A 3 -25.88 -0.07 -8.65
C GLY A 3 -24.35 0.05 -8.57
N GLU A 4 -23.82 1.28 -8.46
CA GLU A 4 -22.39 1.50 -8.27
C GLU A 4 -21.99 1.14 -6.83
N PRO A 5 -20.87 0.44 -6.63
CA PRO A 5 -20.38 0.16 -5.29
C PRO A 5 -19.88 1.46 -4.66
N ASP A 6 -20.73 2.09 -3.85
CA ASP A 6 -20.38 3.22 -3.00
C ASP A 6 -19.65 2.73 -1.74
N PHE A 7 -18.53 2.02 -1.89
CA PHE A 7 -17.71 1.62 -0.75
C PHE A 7 -16.21 1.67 -1.04
N VAL A 8 -15.69 2.90 -0.90
CA VAL A 8 -14.43 3.25 -0.24
C VAL A 8 -13.09 3.08 -0.97
N PRO A 9 -12.16 4.00 -0.63
CA PRO A 9 -11.09 3.62 0.28
C PRO A 9 -11.32 4.07 1.73
N LEU A 10 -11.31 3.12 2.67
CA LEU A 10 -11.42 3.42 4.10
C LEU A 10 -10.09 3.99 4.55
N SER A 11 -10.13 5.07 5.33
CA SER A 11 -8.93 5.64 5.94
C SER A 11 -9.06 5.68 7.45
N LYS A 12 -7.93 5.47 8.15
CA LYS A 12 -7.84 5.64 9.60
C LYS A 12 -6.54 6.33 9.95
N ARG A 13 -6.64 7.48 10.63
CA ARG A 13 -5.48 8.19 11.18
C ARG A 13 -5.17 7.71 12.59
N LYS A 14 -3.91 7.40 12.86
CA LYS A 14 -3.39 7.18 14.21
C LYS A 14 -3.14 8.54 14.87
N MET A 15 -3.77 8.79 16.01
CA MET A 15 -3.79 10.13 16.62
C MET A 15 -2.44 10.52 17.24
N GLU A 16 -1.65 9.54 17.65
CA GLU A 16 -0.41 9.75 18.38
C GLU A 16 0.75 10.19 17.47
N ASP A 17 0.77 9.71 16.22
CA ASP A 17 1.89 9.94 15.28
C ASP A 17 1.45 10.36 13.87
N GLY A 18 0.15 10.59 13.65
CA GLY A 18 -0.39 11.13 12.41
C GLY A 18 -0.40 10.15 11.23
N ARG A 19 0.05 8.90 11.39
CA ARG A 19 0.04 7.90 10.31
C ARG A 19 -1.36 7.61 9.82
N ILE A 20 -1.51 7.38 8.52
CA ILE A 20 -2.79 7.06 7.87
C ILE A 20 -2.73 5.63 7.34
N ALA A 21 -3.65 4.79 7.80
CA ALA A 21 -3.94 3.50 7.18
C ALA A 21 -5.00 3.70 6.09
N LEU A 22 -4.79 3.11 4.93
CA LEU A 22 -5.76 3.06 3.84
C LEU A 22 -6.14 1.60 3.58
N PHE A 23 -7.43 1.33 3.43
CA PHE A 23 -7.97 0.02 3.08
C PHE A 23 -8.79 0.15 1.80
N PHE A 24 -8.49 -0.71 0.84
CA PHE A 24 -9.11 -0.74 -0.47
C PHE A 24 -9.72 -2.13 -0.67
N LEU A 25 -10.95 -2.18 -1.18
CA LEU A 25 -11.56 -3.40 -1.68
C LEU A 25 -11.66 -3.28 -3.20
N PRO A 26 -10.78 -3.94 -3.97
CA PRO A 26 -10.87 -3.88 -5.43
C PRO A 26 -12.18 -4.52 -5.90
N MET A 27 -12.84 -3.84 -6.84
CA MET A 27 -14.04 -4.35 -7.51
C MET A 27 -13.70 -5.35 -8.61
N GLU A 28 -12.49 -5.24 -9.18
CA GLU A 28 -11.92 -6.23 -10.08
C GLU A 28 -11.80 -7.57 -9.35
N LYS A 29 -12.11 -8.66 -10.04
CA LYS A 29 -12.09 -10.02 -9.48
C LYS A 29 -10.97 -10.87 -10.05
N GLU A 30 -10.44 -10.49 -11.22
CA GLU A 30 -9.35 -11.20 -11.86
C GLU A 30 -8.04 -10.89 -11.13
N PHE A 31 -7.44 -11.94 -10.57
CA PHE A 31 -6.29 -11.83 -9.70
C PHE A 31 -5.04 -11.35 -10.43
N GLN A 32 -4.81 -11.79 -11.67
CA GLN A 32 -3.60 -11.47 -12.43
C GLN A 32 -3.55 -9.97 -12.76
N GLN A 33 -4.70 -9.37 -13.10
CA GLN A 33 -4.85 -7.93 -13.30
C GLN A 33 -4.57 -7.16 -12.02
N ILE A 34 -5.12 -7.59 -10.88
CA ILE A 34 -4.84 -6.97 -9.58
C ILE A 34 -3.35 -7.07 -9.26
N GLN A 35 -2.72 -8.23 -9.48
CA GLN A 35 -1.30 -8.43 -9.23
C GLN A 35 -0.44 -7.49 -10.07
N GLN A 36 -0.72 -7.39 -11.37
CA GLN A 36 -0.01 -6.46 -12.26
C GLN A 36 -0.15 -5.01 -11.80
N VAL A 37 -1.34 -4.60 -11.34
CA VAL A 37 -1.53 -3.26 -10.79
C VAL A 37 -0.68 -3.07 -9.53
N LEU A 38 -0.70 -4.02 -8.59
CA LEU A 38 0.06 -3.95 -7.34
C LEU A 38 1.58 -3.88 -7.58
N GLU A 39 2.11 -4.62 -8.55
CA GLU A 39 3.52 -4.58 -8.96
C GLU A 39 3.96 -3.19 -9.47
N ASN A 40 3.02 -2.38 -9.94
CA ASN A 40 3.29 -1.03 -10.45
C ASN A 40 3.04 0.08 -9.40
N VAL A 41 2.72 -0.26 -8.14
CA VAL A 41 2.47 0.73 -7.08
C VAL A 41 3.78 1.10 -6.38
N PRO A 42 4.36 2.32 -6.60
CA PRO A 42 5.71 2.64 -6.12
C PRO A 42 5.83 2.66 -4.59
N ILE A 43 4.73 2.94 -3.88
CA ILE A 43 4.76 2.97 -2.41
C ILE A 43 4.91 1.57 -1.81
N LEU A 44 4.46 0.52 -2.50
CA LEU A 44 4.59 -0.87 -2.02
C LEU A 44 6.05 -1.35 -2.10
N ASP A 45 6.84 -0.87 -3.06
CA ASP A 45 8.28 -1.17 -3.12
C ASP A 45 9.01 -0.76 -1.84
N SER A 46 8.66 0.43 -1.32
CA SER A 46 9.24 0.95 -0.08
C SER A 46 8.72 0.24 1.18
N ALA A 47 7.51 -0.33 1.11
CA ALA A 47 6.86 -1.02 2.23
C ALA A 47 7.38 -2.46 2.43
N ILE A 48 7.84 -3.11 1.36
CA ILE A 48 8.38 -4.48 1.41
C ILE A 48 9.82 -4.51 1.97
N ARG A 49 10.56 -3.41 1.89
CA ARG A 49 11.89 -3.32 2.51
C ARG A 49 11.75 -3.11 4.02
N LEU A 50 12.08 -4.13 4.81
CA LEU A 50 12.28 -3.92 6.24
C LEU A 50 13.43 -2.91 6.44
N PRO A 51 13.27 -1.88 7.31
CA PRO A 51 14.35 -0.95 7.62
C PRO A 51 15.65 -1.64 8.08
N SER A 52 15.52 -2.83 8.70
CA SER A 52 16.63 -3.67 9.15
C SER A 52 17.40 -4.37 8.02
N GLU A 53 16.83 -4.47 6.82
CA GLU A 53 17.47 -5.06 5.63
C GLU A 53 18.13 -4.00 4.73
N SER A 54 17.92 -2.72 5.02
CA SER A 54 18.77 -1.67 4.46
C SER A 54 20.16 -1.87 5.02
N ASN A 55 21.07 -2.34 4.16
CA ASN A 55 22.47 -2.55 4.48
C ASN A 55 22.97 -1.32 5.25
N LYS A 56 23.30 -1.49 6.54
CA LYS A 56 23.86 -0.44 7.39
C LYS A 56 24.87 0.30 6.54
N GLY A 57 24.67 1.61 6.37
CA GLY A 57 25.57 2.49 5.61
C GLY A 57 26.94 2.60 6.28
N GLY A 58 27.66 1.47 6.34
CA GLY A 58 29.06 1.39 6.62
C GLY A 58 29.77 2.05 5.46
N ARG A 59 30.00 3.36 5.60
CA ARG A 59 31.13 4.04 4.96
C ARG A 59 32.39 3.28 5.37
N ASN A 60 32.78 2.32 4.56
CA ASN A 60 34.19 1.97 4.40
C ASN A 60 34.71 2.79 3.22
N LYS A 61 35.17 4.00 3.53
CA LYS A 61 36.21 4.74 2.82
C LYS A 61 36.66 5.88 3.69
#